data_AF-A0A897NCI9-F1
#
_entry.id   AF-A0A897NCI9-F1
#
_cell.length_a   1.000
_cell.length_b   1.000
_cell.length_c   1.000
_cell.angle_alpha   90.00
_cell.angle_beta   90.00
_cell.angle_gamma   90.00
#
_symmetry.space_group_name_H-M   'P 1'
#
loop_
_entity.id
_entity.type
_entity.pdbx_description
1 polymer ?
#
loop_
_entity_poly.entity_id
_entity_poly.type
_entity_poly.pdbx_seq_one_letter_code
_entity_poly.pdbx_strand_id
1 'polypeptide(L)'
;MAVEPQLWAAMLVTLIADVALTHYGLQVGLAEGNPLMRAAIETAGIAALFGIKLSIVIFGVGVRLTLGERGVVVPVGLAVPWLLAAVINAVLLGIALPQ
;
A
#
# COMPACT_ATOMS: atom_id res chain seq x y z
N MET A 1 -8.08 24.91 7.67
CA MET A 1 -7.80 24.03 6.51
C MET A 1 -8.26 22.63 6.88
N ALA A 2 -9.16 22.02 6.12
CA ALA A 2 -9.54 20.62 6.35
C ALA A 2 -8.30 19.75 6.13
N VAL A 3 -7.95 18.87 7.08
CA VAL A 3 -6.77 17.97 7.06
C VAL A 3 -6.98 16.72 6.19
N GLU A 4 -8.23 16.45 5.83
CA GLU A 4 -8.60 15.23 5.14
C GLU A 4 -8.00 15.10 3.72
N PRO A 5 -7.98 16.14 2.86
CA PRO A 5 -7.33 16.04 1.56
C PRO A 5 -5.83 15.71 1.66
N GLN A 6 -5.14 16.23 2.68
CA GLN A 6 -3.73 15.94 2.94
C GLN A 6 -3.54 14.49 3.39
N LEU A 7 -4.50 13.92 4.13
CA LEU A 7 -4.46 12.50 4.52
C LEU A 7 -4.74 11.59 3.32
N TRP A 8 -5.63 11.96 2.40
CA TRP A 8 -5.79 11.25 1.13
C TRP A 8 -4.52 11.34 0.28
N ALA A 9 -3.87 12.50 0.22
CA ALA A 9 -2.59 12.66 -0.47
C ALA A 9 -1.48 11.81 0.17
N ALA A 10 -1.38 11.81 1.51
CA ALA A 10 -0.44 10.96 2.23
C ALA A 10 -0.72 9.47 2.00
N MET A 11 -1.99 9.07 2.00
CA MET A 11 -2.41 7.72 1.62
C MET A 11 -1.94 7.37 0.21
N LEU A 12 -2.13 8.23 -0.79
CA LEU A 12 -1.65 7.98 -2.16
C LEU A 12 -0.13 7.85 -2.23
N VAL A 13 0.62 8.69 -1.51
CA VAL A 13 2.08 8.60 -1.45
C VAL A 13 2.52 7.27 -0.83
N THR A 14 1.92 6.87 0.29
CA THR A 14 2.25 5.59 0.95
C THR A 14 1.86 4.39 0.09
N LEU A 15 0.74 4.46 -0.62
CA LEU A 15 0.31 3.45 -1.59
C LEU A 15 1.33 3.28 -2.72
N ILE A 16 1.79 4.38 -3.31
CA ILE A 16 2.78 4.36 -4.39
C ILE A 16 4.11 3.81 -3.88
N ALA A 17 4.58 4.28 -2.72
CA ALA A 17 5.82 3.81 -2.11
C ALA A 17 5.77 2.30 -1.83
N ASP A 18 4.67 1.81 -1.26
CA ASP A 18 4.50 0.39 -0.96
C ASP A 18 4.53 -0.47 -2.21
N VAL A 19 3.82 -0.07 -3.27
CA VAL A 19 3.82 -0.79 -4.55
C VAL A 19 5.20 -0.76 -5.20
N ALA A 20 5.85 0.40 -5.25
CA ALA A 20 7.16 0.55 -5.88
C ALA A 20 8.23 -0.30 -5.18
N LEU A 21 8.26 -0.26 -3.84
CA LEU A 21 9.22 -1.01 -3.04
C LEU A 21 8.94 -2.51 -3.08
N THR A 22 7.67 -2.93 -3.05
CA THR A 22 7.30 -4.34 -3.25
C THR A 22 7.75 -4.82 -4.62
N HIS A 23 7.46 -4.06 -5.67
CA HIS A 23 7.83 -4.42 -7.03
C HIS A 23 9.35 -4.54 -7.20
N TYR A 24 10.10 -3.57 -6.67
CA TYR A 24 11.55 -3.58 -6.74
C TYR A 24 12.15 -4.70 -5.88
N GLY A 25 11.60 -4.96 -4.69
CA GLY A 25 11.97 -6.11 -3.86
C GLY A 25 11.86 -7.44 -4.61
N LEU A 26 10.74 -7.65 -5.31
CA LEU A 26 10.54 -8.83 -6.14
C LEU A 26 11.56 -8.93 -7.29
N GLN A 27 11.92 -7.80 -7.91
CA GLN A 27 12.93 -7.78 -8.99
C GLN A 27 14.33 -8.18 -8.51
N VAL A 28 14.68 -7.86 -7.26
CA VAL A 28 15.97 -8.23 -6.66
C VAL A 28 15.94 -9.58 -5.93
N GLY A 29 14.84 -10.34 -6.05
CA GLY A 29 14.73 -11.71 -5.53
C GLY A 29 14.19 -11.83 -4.10
N LEU A 30 13.70 -10.73 -3.49
CA LEU A 30 12.92 -10.84 -2.25
C LEU A 30 11.57 -11.51 -2.54
N ALA A 31 11.05 -12.24 -1.57
CA ALA A 31 9.74 -12.87 -1.66
C ALA A 31 8.67 -12.03 -0.94
N GLU A 32 7.46 -11.96 -1.51
CA GLU A 32 6.30 -11.33 -0.87
C GLU A 32 5.97 -12.02 0.46
N GLY A 33 6.00 -11.29 1.57
CA GLY A 33 5.81 -11.85 2.92
C GLY A 33 4.38 -12.33 3.19
N ASN A 34 3.39 -11.74 2.53
CA ASN A 34 1.99 -12.12 2.68
C ASN A 34 1.66 -13.35 1.79
N PRO A 35 1.32 -14.52 2.36
CA PRO A 35 1.08 -15.74 1.58
C PRO A 35 -0.05 -15.61 0.55
N LEU A 36 -1.10 -14.86 0.90
CA LEU A 36 -2.23 -14.62 0.00
C LEU A 36 -1.83 -13.72 -1.16
N MET A 37 -1.09 -12.64 -0.87
CA MET A 37 -0.59 -11.74 -1.91
C MET A 37 0.43 -12.43 -2.80
N ARG A 38 1.29 -13.28 -2.23
CA ARG A 38 2.26 -14.08 -2.98
C ARG A 38 1.56 -14.97 -3.99
N ALA A 39 0.55 -15.74 -3.58
CA ALA A 39 -0.24 -16.57 -4.48
C ALA A 39 -0.95 -15.76 -5.59
N ALA A 40 -1.43 -14.56 -5.25
CA ALA A 40 -2.05 -13.65 -6.23
C ALA A 40 -1.02 -13.11 -7.25
N ILE A 41 0.18 -12.77 -6.81
CA ILE A 41 1.27 -12.30 -7.67
C ILE A 41 1.80 -13.44 -8.55
N GLU A 42 1.90 -14.67 -8.03
CA GLU A 42 2.31 -15.84 -8.82
C GLU A 42 1.31 -16.15 -9.95
N THR A 43 0.03 -15.84 -9.76
CA THR A 43 -1.03 -16.12 -10.75
C THR A 43 -1.28 -14.98 -11.74
N ALA A 44 -1.25 -13.73 -11.29
CA ALA A 44 -1.60 -12.56 -12.10
C ALA A 44 -0.49 -11.49 -12.17
N GLY A 45 0.71 -11.79 -11.68
CA GLY A 45 1.84 -10.87 -11.66
C GLY A 45 1.61 -9.66 -10.75
N ILE A 46 2.37 -8.60 -10.98
CA ILE A 46 2.25 -7.35 -10.21
C ILE A 46 0.87 -6.69 -10.36
N ALA A 47 0.12 -7.00 -11.41
CA ALA A 47 -1.24 -6.51 -11.61
C ALA A 47 -2.20 -6.95 -10.48
N ALA A 48 -1.94 -8.09 -9.85
CA ALA A 48 -2.70 -8.56 -8.68
C ALA A 48 -2.59 -7.57 -7.51
N LEU A 49 -1.38 -7.08 -7.24
CA LEU A 49 -1.10 -6.13 -6.17
C LEU A 49 -1.87 -4.82 -6.40
N PHE A 50 -1.82 -4.30 -7.63
CA PHE A 50 -2.58 -3.12 -8.02
C PHE A 50 -4.10 -3.33 -7.90
N GLY A 51 -4.62 -4.45 -8.39
CA GLY A 51 -6.05 -4.76 -8.36
C GLY A 51 -6.60 -4.85 -6.93
N ILE A 52 -5.88 -5.53 -6.03
CA ILE A 52 -6.26 -5.65 -4.62
C ILE A 52 -6.23 -4.29 -3.94
N LYS A 53 -5.15 -3.52 -4.11
CA LYS A 53 -5.02 -2.18 -3.52
C LYS A 53 -6.10 -1.23 -4.01
N LEU A 54 -6.39 -1.22 -5.31
CA LEU A 54 -7.45 -0.40 -5.88
C LEU A 54 -8.82 -0.79 -5.30
N SER A 55 -9.09 -2.08 -5.17
CA SER A 55 -10.32 -2.58 -4.56
C SER A 55 -10.48 -2.11 -3.11
N ILE A 56 -9.38 -2.13 -2.34
CA ILE A 56 -9.34 -1.60 -0.96
C ILE A 56 -9.57 -0.09 -0.93
N VAL A 57 -8.97 0.69 -1.85
CA VAL A 57 -9.20 2.14 -1.94
C VAL A 57 -10.66 2.43 -2.28
N ILE A 58 -11.24 1.75 -3.27
CA ILE A 58 -12.65 1.92 -3.68
C ILE A 58 -13.57 1.61 -2.51
N PHE A 59 -13.34 0.50 -1.81
CA PHE A 59 -14.09 0.14 -0.62
C PHE A 59 -13.95 1.20 0.48
N GLY A 60 -12.73 1.67 0.74
CA GLY A 60 -12.46 2.74 1.69
C GLY A 60 -13.19 4.03 1.36
N VAL A 61 -13.19 4.45 0.09
CA VAL A 61 -13.98 5.61 -0.38
C VAL A 61 -15.47 5.38 -0.12
N GLY A 62 -16.00 4.18 -0.37
CA GLY A 62 -17.38 3.82 -0.02
C GLY A 62 -17.68 4.00 1.47
N VAL A 63 -16.81 3.48 2.35
CA VAL A 63 -16.91 3.64 3.80
C VAL A 63 -16.79 5.11 4.22
N ARG A 64 -15.92 5.88 3.57
CA ARG A 64 -15.76 7.32 3.84
C ARG A 64 -17.07 8.07 3.65
N LEU A 65 -17.84 7.74 2.61
CA LEU A 65 -19.11 8.39 2.31
C LEU A 65 -20.18 8.11 3.37
N THR A 66 -20.08 7.02 4.13
CA THR A 66 -21.05 6.68 5.19
C THR A 66 -20.72 7.28 6.55
N LEU A 67 -19.53 7.88 6.73
CA LEU A 67 -19.00 8.26 8.05
C LEU A 67 -19.21 9.73 8.46
N GLY A 68 -19.81 10.56 7.61
CA GLY A 68 -20.03 11.98 7.90
C GLY A 68 -18.72 12.70 8.29
N GLU A 69 -18.70 13.34 9.46
CA GLU A 69 -17.54 14.07 9.99
C GLU A 69 -16.35 13.18 10.39
N ARG A 70 -16.59 11.88 10.65
CA ARG A 70 -15.52 10.93 11.06
C ARG A 70 -14.74 10.35 9.89
N GLY A 71 -15.05 10.78 8.67
CA GLY A 71 -14.47 10.22 7.46
C GLY A 71 -12.95 10.30 7.36
N VAL A 72 -12.33 11.24 8.09
CA VAL A 72 -10.87 11.39 8.20
C VAL A 72 -10.14 10.12 8.65
N VAL A 73 -10.82 9.21 9.36
CA VAL A 73 -10.23 7.94 9.82
C VAL A 73 -9.91 6.98 8.67
N VAL A 74 -10.63 7.09 7.54
CA VAL A 74 -10.46 6.19 6.39
C VAL A 74 -9.10 6.34 5.73
N PRO A 75 -8.68 7.53 5.25
CA PRO A 75 -7.37 7.67 4.63
C PRO A 75 -6.23 7.35 5.61
N VAL A 76 -6.41 7.60 6.92
CA VAL A 76 -5.44 7.21 7.95
C VAL A 76 -5.33 5.68 8.06
N GLY A 77 -6.48 4.99 8.17
CA GLY A 77 -6.52 3.53 8.26
C GLY A 77 -5.96 2.83 7.03
N LEU A 78 -6.04 3.45 5.85
CA LEU A 78 -5.42 2.98 4.62
C LEU A 78 -3.91 3.26 4.59
N ALA A 79 -3.50 4.48 4.97
CA ALA A 79 -2.11 4.92 4.87
C ALA A 79 -1.19 4.20 5.85
N VAL A 80 -1.61 4.00 7.09
CA VAL A 80 -0.78 3.41 8.16
C VAL A 80 -0.21 2.03 7.81
N PRO A 81 -1.01 1.02 7.38
CA PRO A 81 -0.47 -0.29 7.05
C PRO A 81 0.45 -0.26 5.82
N TRP A 82 0.14 0.57 4.81
CA TRP A 82 1.00 0.70 3.61
C TRP A 82 2.28 1.45 3.90
N LEU A 83 2.26 2.46 4.77
CA LEU A 83 3.47 3.10 5.25
C LEU A 83 4.37 2.10 5.98
N LEU A 84 3.80 1.28 6.86
CA LEU A 84 4.55 0.26 7.58
C LEU A 84 5.18 -0.75 6.62
N ALA A 85 4.41 -1.25 5.65
CA ALA A 85 4.91 -2.17 4.62
C ALA A 85 6.02 -1.52 3.77
N ALA A 86 5.82 -0.27 3.35
CA ALA A 86 6.83 0.49 2.61
C ALA A 86 8.13 0.66 3.41
N VAL A 87 8.06 1.01 4.70
CA VAL A 87 9.26 1.12 5.55
C VAL A 87 9.97 -0.22 5.67
N ILE A 88 9.24 -1.32 5.91
CA ILE A 88 9.82 -2.66 5.98
C ILE A 88 10.52 -3.00 4.65
N ASN A 89 9.86 -2.78 3.52
CA ASN A 89 10.43 -3.07 2.20
C ASN A 89 11.67 -2.20 1.91
N ALA A 90 11.65 -0.92 2.28
CA ALA A 90 12.81 -0.04 2.13
C ALA A 90 14.02 -0.53 2.95
N VAL A 91 13.78 -0.96 4.20
CA VAL A 91 14.83 -1.53 5.05
C VAL A 91 15.39 -2.82 4.45
N LEU A 92 14.53 -3.74 4.02
CA LEU A 92 14.95 -4.99 3.40
C LEU A 92 15.75 -4.76 2.11
N LEU A 93 15.33 -3.81 1.28
CA LEU A 93 16.05 -3.41 0.09
C LEU A 93 17.42 -2.80 0.41
N GLY A 94 17.50 -1.92 1.41
CA GLY A 94 18.77 -1.35 1.85
C GLY A 94 19.76 -2.39 2.36
N ILE A 95 19.28 -3.51 2.88
CA ILE A 95 20.10 -4.66 3.31
C ILE A 95 20.48 -5.55 2.12
N ALA A 96 19.59 -5.73 1.14
CA ALA A 96 19.77 -6.64 0.02
C ALA A 96 20.66 -6.08 -1.11
N LEU A 97 20.72 -4.76 -1.28
CA LEU A 97 21.52 -4.13 -2.32
C LEU A 97 23.00 -4.03 -1.94
N PRO A 98 23.93 -4.33 -2.86
CA PRO A 98 25.35 -4.04 -2.66
C PRO A 98 25.56 -2.52 -2.54
N GLN A 99 26.38 -2.10 -1.58
CA GLN A 99 26.76 -0.71 -1.30
C GLN A 99 27.83 -0.21 -2.27
#